data_AF-A0A0D0LKA6-F1
#
_entry.id   AF-A0A0D0LKA6-F1
#
_cell.length_a   1.000
_cell.length_b   1.000
_cell.length_c   1.000
_cell.angle_alpha   90.00
_cell.angle_beta   90.00
_cell.angle_gamma   90.00
#
_symmetry.space_group_name_H-M   'P 1'
#
loop_
_entity.id
_entity.type
_entity.pdbx_description
1 polymer ?
#
loop_
_entity_poly.entity_id
_entity_poly.type
_entity_poly.pdbx_seq_one_letter_code
_entity_poly.pdbx_strand_id
1 'polypeptide(L)' 'MNAVGSWWDGVELWIAGLPFIPQVAVVLAVVVPAAAITAYVVDIVLSTLFDARRRMFRRETAATPVRPEEK' A
#
# COMPACT_ATOMS: atom_id res chain seq x y z
N MET A 1 22.81 -21.39 -2.73
CA MET A 1 22.13 -20.50 -1.76
C MET A 1 21.86 -19.19 -2.48
N ASN A 2 20.64 -18.63 -2.36
CA ASN A 2 20.27 -17.40 -3.07
C ASN A 2 21.06 -16.21 -2.52
N ALA A 3 21.64 -15.38 -3.39
CA ALA A 3 22.47 -14.23 -3.00
C ALA A 3 21.73 -13.26 -2.06
N VAL A 4 20.42 -13.12 -2.24
CA VAL A 4 19.55 -12.34 -1.36
C VAL A 4 19.49 -12.92 0.05
N GLY A 5 19.42 -14.25 0.17
CA GLY A 5 19.36 -14.93 1.47
C GLY A 5 20.65 -14.78 2.26
N SER A 6 21.82 -14.90 1.62
CA SER A 6 23.11 -14.70 2.29
C SER A 6 23.35 -13.26 2.72
N TRP A 7 22.85 -12.29 1.95
CA TRP A 7 22.93 -10.89 2.34
C TRP A 7 22.03 -10.60 3.55
N TRP A 8 20.80 -11.11 3.53
CA TRP A 8 19.86 -10.96 4.63
C TRP A 8 20.37 -11.59 5.94
N ASP A 9 20.96 -12.78 5.87
CA ASP A 9 21.62 -13.44 7.01
C ASP A 9 22.70 -12.54 7.66
N GLY A 10 23.51 -11.86 6.85
CA GLY A 10 24.48 -10.87 7.35
C GLY A 10 23.83 -9.65 8.02
N VAL A 11 22.68 -9.19 7.51
CA VAL A 11 21.90 -8.11 8.12
C VAL A 11 21.32 -8.55 9.46
N GLU A 12 20.77 -9.78 9.55
CA GLU A 12 20.24 -10.34 10.79
C GLU A 12 21.33 -10.40 11.87
N LEU A 13 22.52 -10.91 11.53
CA LEU A 13 23.65 -10.99 12.45
C LEU A 13 24.14 -9.61 12.91
N TRP A 14 24.19 -8.63 12.00
CA TRP A 14 24.59 -7.27 12.34
C TRP A 14 23.61 -6.63 13.33
N ILE A 15 22.31 -6.70 13.07
CA ILE A 15 21.27 -6.13 13.93
C ILE A 15 21.24 -6.85 15.28
N ALA A 16 21.32 -8.18 15.29
CA ALA A 16 21.32 -8.98 16.50
C ALA A 16 22.56 -8.76 17.38
N GLY A 17 23.68 -8.33 16.77
CA GLY A 17 24.90 -7.94 17.48
C GLY A 17 24.85 -6.57 18.16
N LEU A 18 23.81 -5.76 17.91
CA LEU A 18 23.66 -4.44 18.54
C LEU A 18 23.10 -4.56 19.97
N PRO A 19 23.45 -3.64 20.89
CA PRO A 19 22.75 -3.50 22.16
C PRO A 19 21.31 -2.98 21.95
N PHE A 20 20.46 -3.12 22.97
CA PHE A 20 19.01 -2.86 22.87
C PHE A 20 18.64 -1.49 22.28
N ILE A 21 19.26 -0.40 22.73
CA ILE A 21 18.91 0.96 22.31
C ILE A 21 19.11 1.17 20.79
N PRO A 22 20.30 0.92 20.21
CA PRO A 22 20.47 1.04 18.77
C PRO A 22 19.63 0.05 17.97
N GLN A 23 19.35 -1.16 18.48
CA GLN A 23 18.45 -2.10 17.81
C GLN A 23 17.03 -1.53 17.68
N VAL A 24 16.49 -0.96 18.76
CA VAL A 24 15.19 -0.28 18.74
C VAL A 24 15.23 0.96 17.83
N ALA A 25 16.33 1.72 17.84
CA ALA A 25 16.48 2.87 16.95
C ALA A 25 16.43 2.48 15.47
N VAL A 26 17.08 1.38 15.07
CA VAL A 26 17.00 0.84 13.70
C VAL A 26 15.57 0.43 13.36
N VAL A 27 14.87 -0.26 14.27
CA VAL A 27 13.46 -0.63 14.06
C VAL A 27 12.60 0.61 13.86
N LEU A 28 12.74 1.63 14.71
CA LEU A 28 12.00 2.88 14.59
C LEU A 28 12.34 3.61 13.28
N ALA A 29 13.60 3.60 12.85
CA ALA A 29 14.04 4.28 11.64
C ALA A 29 13.63 3.56 10.34
N VAL A 30 13.38 2.24 10.38
CA VAL A 30 13.08 1.45 9.17
C VAL A 30 11.62 1.00 9.15
N VAL A 31 11.16 0.35 10.21
CA VAL A 31 9.82 -0.27 10.26
C VAL A 31 8.73 0.77 10.32
N VAL A 32 8.91 1.86 11.08
CA VAL A 32 7.88 2.91 11.17
C VAL A 32 7.68 3.62 9.82
N PRO A 33 8.73 4.08 9.12
CA PRO A 33 8.56 4.61 7.76
C PRO A 33 8.01 3.60 6.78
N ALA A 34 8.45 2.33 6.83
CA ALA A 34 7.90 1.29 5.95
C ALA A 34 6.40 1.07 6.18
N ALA A 35 5.95 1.08 7.44
CA ALA A 35 4.54 1.00 7.78
C ALA A 35 3.75 2.22 7.27
N ALA A 36 4.28 3.44 7.47
CA ALA A 36 3.67 4.67 6.98
C ALA A 36 3.54 4.69 5.45
N ILE A 37 4.59 4.27 4.74
CA ILE A 37 4.57 4.13 3.27
C ILE A 37 3.54 3.10 2.85
N THR A 38 3.49 1.96 3.53
CA THR A 38 2.51 0.90 3.23
C THR A 38 1.08 1.41 3.41
N ALA A 39 0.78 2.09 4.52
CA ALA A 39 -0.52 2.71 4.76
C ALA A 39 -0.88 3.71 3.65
N TYR A 40 0.06 4.59 3.30
CA TYR A 40 -0.12 5.58 2.24
C TYR A 40 -0.41 4.92 0.87
N VAL A 41 0.31 3.86 0.52
CA VAL A 41 0.08 3.11 -0.72
C VAL A 41 -1.30 2.45 -0.72
N VAL A 42 -1.71 1.86 0.40
CA VAL A 42 -3.04 1.26 0.54
C VAL A 42 -4.12 2.32 0.34
N ASP A 43 -3.97 3.51 0.93
CA ASP A 43 -4.93 4.61 0.76
C ASP A 43 -5.04 5.08 -0.70
N ILE A 44 -3.91 5.17 -1.41
CA ILE A 44 -3.90 5.49 -2.85
C ILE A 44 -4.63 4.41 -3.65
N VAL A 45 -4.35 3.14 -3.39
CA VAL A 45 -4.94 2.03 -4.13
C VAL A 45 -6.45 1.98 -3.89
N LEU A 46 -6.89 2.12 -2.65
CA LEU A 46 -8.30 2.12 -2.28
C LEU A 46 -9.05 3.31 -2.89
N SER A 47 -8.49 4.53 -2.79
CA SER A 47 -9.09 5.72 -3.39
C SER A 47 -9.24 5.59 -4.90
N THR A 48 -8.19 5.11 -5.59
CA THR A 48 -8.21 4.86 -7.03
C THR A 48 -9.29 3.85 -7.41
N LEU A 49 -9.42 2.77 -6.64
CA LEU A 49 -10.41 1.73 -6.89
C LEU A 49 -11.85 2.23 -6.69
N PHE A 50 -12.11 2.99 -5.63
CA PHE A 50 -13.43 3.56 -5.37
C PHE A 50 -13.82 4.61 -6.40
N ASP A 51 -12.89 5.46 -6.83
CA ASP A 51 -13.14 6.43 -7.89
C ASP A 51 -13.43 5.76 -9.22
N ALA A 52 -12.67 4.72 -9.57
CA ALA A 52 -12.94 3.93 -10.77
C ALA A 52 -14.34 3.31 -10.72
N ARG A 53 -14.73 2.72 -9.59
CA ARG A 53 -16.06 2.13 -9.41
C ARG A 53 -17.17 3.18 -9.52
N ARG A 54 -17.00 4.34 -8.91
CA ARG A 54 -17.96 5.45 -8.97
C ARG A 54 -18.13 5.97 -10.40
N ARG A 55 -17.04 6.07 -11.16
CA ARG A 55 -17.07 6.47 -12.58
C ARG A 55 -17.84 5.47 -13.44
N MET A 56 -17.68 4.17 -13.20
CA MET A 56 -18.43 3.13 -13.93
C MET A 56 -19.93 3.23 -13.66
N PHE A 57 -20.34 3.27 -12.39
CA PHE A 57 -21.77 3.38 -12.04
C PHE A 57 -22.43 4.64 -12.61
N ARG A 58 -21.74 5.78 -12.60
CA ARG A 58 -22.27 7.04 -13.18
C ARG A 58 -22.56 6.89 -14.68
N ARG A 59 -21.77 6.08 -15.41
CA ARG A 59 -21.98 5.84 -16.84
C ARG A 59 -23.25 5.02 -17.10
N GLU A 60 -23.53 4.04 -16.26
CA GLU A 60 -24.74 3.21 -16.37
C GLU A 60 -26.02 4.05 -16.17
N THR A 61 -26.05 4.95 -15.19
CA THR A 61 -27.23 5.81 -14.96
C THR A 61 -27.43 6.84 -16.07
N ALA A 62 -26.35 7.34 -16.68
CA ALA A 62 -26.43 8.28 -17.80
C ALA A 62 -26.82 7.61 -19.13
N ALA A 63 -26.65 6.29 -19.24
CA ALA A 63 -26.98 5.52 -20.44
C ALA A 63 -28.47 5.15 -20.52
N THR A 64 -29.26 5.37 -19.47
CA THR A 64 -30.73 5.22 -19.53
C THR A 64 -31.29 6.40 -20.35
N PRO A 65 -31.72 6.20 -21.60
CA PRO A 65 -32.35 7.25 -22.37
C PRO A 65 -33.70 7.51 -21.73
N VAL A 66 -33.98 8.77 -21.34
CA VAL A 66 -35.34 9.19 -20.98
C VAL A 66 -36.18 8.97 -22.23
N ARG A 67 -36.98 7.90 -22.25
CA ARG A 67 -37.95 7.64 -23.30
C ARG A 67 -38.93 8.83 -23.27
N PRO A 68 -39.07 9.61 -24.34
CA PRO A 68 -40.11 10.63 -24.38
C PRO A 68 -41.43 9.88 -24.24
N GLU A 69 -42.15 10.15 -23.15
CA GLU A 69 -43.51 9.68 -22.93
C GLU A 69 -44.33 10.13 -24.15
N GLU A 70 -44.69 9.17 -25.01
CA GLU A 70 -45.44 9.41 -26.23
C GLU A 70 -46.85 9.87 -25.83
N LYS A 71 -47.22 11.04 -26.35
CA LYS A 71 -48.36 11.86 -25.96
C LYS A 71 -49.68 11.38 -26.57
#